data_AF-A0A2V8QB80-F1
#
_entry.id   AF-A0A2V8QB80-F1
#
_cell.length_a   1.000
_cell.length_b   1.000
_cell.length_c   1.000
_cell.angle_alpha   90.00
_cell.angle_beta   90.00
_cell.angle_gamma   90.00
#
_symmetry.space_group_name_H-M   'P 1'
#
loop_
_entity.id
_entity.type
_entity.pdbx_description
1 polymer ?
#
loop_
_entity_poly.entity_id
_entity_poly.type
_entity_poly.pdbx_seq_one_letter_code
_entity_poly.pdbx_strand_id
1 'polypeptide(L)'
;MTLKKISSAALTAIAVCVALTALAEPTQAQDRLVEWSPHPLIKVAQSASDIRLANVNEAVEIVDIKVVDASIIVGRSFLAGDDWLRGLSFKMKNVSGRSIIGARLSFSLPETRVDNNGLGFSLEYGRGESTGIPSDEQKVVLPNEEFELRFNDRQYQRHREFVATRSKLKTFSKITIGTLFVKFDDESIWAGGCLRASAPANSCHAPKE
;
A
#
# COMPACT_ATOMS: atom_id res chain seq x y z
N MET A 1 -55.96 14.36 69.98
CA MET A 1 -54.50 14.18 69.89
C MET A 1 -54.21 13.48 68.57
N THR A 2 -53.62 14.21 67.62
CA THR A 2 -53.65 13.94 66.18
C THR A 2 -52.49 13.02 65.78
N LEU A 3 -52.76 11.80 65.28
CA LEU A 3 -51.73 10.90 64.77
C LEU A 3 -51.30 11.28 63.34
N LYS A 4 -50.01 11.54 63.18
CA LYS A 4 -49.30 11.86 61.93
C LYS A 4 -49.20 10.62 61.03
N LYS A 5 -49.53 10.80 59.74
CA LYS A 5 -49.21 9.87 58.64
C LYS A 5 -47.69 9.72 58.49
N ILE A 6 -47.20 8.49 58.42
CA ILE A 6 -45.87 8.16 57.92
C ILE A 6 -46.03 7.79 56.44
N SER A 7 -45.28 8.47 55.58
CA SER A 7 -45.24 8.26 54.14
C SER A 7 -43.80 8.07 53.69
N SER A 8 -43.68 7.34 52.59
CA SER A 8 -42.55 7.25 51.66
C SER A 8 -41.55 6.13 51.91
N ALA A 9 -41.83 5.02 51.22
CA ALA A 9 -40.88 4.01 50.81
C ALA A 9 -39.91 4.60 49.77
N ALA A 10 -38.61 4.43 49.99
CA ALA A 10 -37.60 4.67 48.98
C ALA A 10 -37.22 3.33 48.34
N LEU A 11 -37.69 3.09 47.11
CA LEU A 11 -37.18 2.01 46.25
C LEU A 11 -35.89 2.51 45.59
N THR A 12 -34.76 1.88 45.92
CA THR A 12 -33.50 2.08 45.20
C THR A 12 -33.48 1.14 43.99
N ALA A 13 -33.70 1.68 42.79
CA ALA A 13 -33.52 0.94 41.55
C ALA A 13 -32.04 1.01 41.13
N ILE A 14 -31.33 -0.12 41.22
CA ILE A 14 -29.97 -0.26 40.69
C ILE A 14 -30.09 -0.61 39.20
N ALA A 15 -29.84 0.38 38.33
CA ALA A 15 -29.70 0.16 36.90
C ALA A 15 -28.31 -0.42 36.61
N VAL A 16 -28.24 -1.73 36.39
CA VAL A 16 -27.02 -2.40 35.90
C VAL A 16 -26.92 -2.17 34.40
N CYS A 17 -26.10 -1.19 33.99
CA CYS A 17 -25.71 -1.02 32.60
C CYS A 17 -24.75 -2.15 32.20
N VAL A 18 -25.28 -3.19 31.57
CA VAL A 18 -24.46 -4.19 30.86
C VAL A 18 -23.97 -3.54 29.57
N ALA A 19 -22.79 -2.94 29.62
CA ALA A 19 -22.10 -2.49 28.43
C ALA A 19 -21.65 -3.71 27.61
N LEU A 20 -22.40 -4.05 26.58
CA LEU A 20 -22.01 -4.97 25.52
C LEU A 20 -20.87 -4.33 24.72
N THR A 21 -19.65 -4.39 25.25
CA THR A 21 -18.46 -4.16 24.44
C THR A 21 -18.27 -5.40 23.57
N ALA A 22 -18.71 -5.31 22.31
CA ALA A 22 -18.31 -6.25 21.28
C ALA A 22 -16.78 -6.15 21.16
N LEU A 23 -16.07 -7.06 21.82
CA LEU A 23 -14.64 -7.24 21.63
C LEU A 23 -14.48 -7.73 20.20
N ALA A 24 -14.02 -6.85 19.31
CA ALA A 24 -13.55 -7.26 17.99
C ALA A 24 -12.51 -8.36 18.23
N GLU A 25 -12.76 -9.56 17.72
CA GLU A 25 -11.82 -10.66 17.84
C GLU A 25 -10.46 -10.18 17.31
N PRO A 26 -9.37 -10.38 18.06
CA PRO A 26 -8.06 -9.98 17.59
C PRO A 26 -7.82 -10.70 16.26
N THR A 27 -7.74 -9.93 15.17
CA THR A 27 -7.36 -10.47 13.86
C THR A 27 -6.04 -11.19 14.06
N GLN A 28 -6.04 -12.52 13.90
CA GLN A 28 -4.88 -13.33 14.22
C GLN A 28 -3.69 -12.84 13.41
N ALA A 29 -2.71 -12.23 14.09
CA ALA A 29 -1.54 -11.69 13.42
C ALA A 29 -0.74 -12.86 12.81
N GLN A 30 -0.41 -12.73 11.53
CA GLN A 30 0.34 -13.72 10.77
C GLN A 30 1.62 -13.08 10.23
N ASP A 31 2.64 -13.90 9.98
CA ASP A 31 3.83 -13.44 9.27
C ASP A 31 3.47 -13.04 7.85
N ARG A 32 3.83 -11.82 7.49
CA ARG A 32 3.71 -11.23 6.16
C ARG A 32 5.08 -10.86 5.62
N LEU A 33 5.21 -10.83 4.30
CA LEU A 33 6.47 -10.53 3.62
C LEU A 33 6.25 -9.60 2.43
N VAL A 34 7.06 -8.55 2.38
CA VAL A 34 7.27 -7.72 1.19
C VAL A 34 8.70 -7.96 0.72
N GLU A 35 8.89 -8.38 -0.53
CA GLU A 35 10.22 -8.60 -1.09
C GLU A 35 10.36 -7.97 -2.48
N TRP A 36 11.59 -7.75 -2.94
CA TRP A 36 11.85 -7.39 -4.33
C TRP A 36 11.55 -8.56 -5.27
N SER A 37 11.04 -8.28 -6.47
CA SER A 37 10.98 -9.29 -7.53
C SER A 37 12.37 -9.89 -7.77
N PRO A 38 12.51 -11.22 -7.90
CA PRO A 38 13.78 -11.85 -8.26
C PRO A 38 14.22 -11.51 -9.68
N HIS A 39 13.28 -11.04 -10.52
CA HIS A 39 13.53 -10.56 -11.87
C HIS A 39 13.04 -9.12 -11.97
N PRO A 40 13.74 -8.16 -11.33
CA PRO A 40 13.37 -6.77 -11.49
C PRO A 40 13.54 -6.40 -12.97
N LEU A 41 12.71 -5.49 -13.48
CA LEU A 41 12.97 -4.90 -14.80
C LEU A 41 14.22 -4.04 -14.68
N ILE A 42 15.38 -4.66 -14.97
CA ILE A 42 16.68 -3.99 -14.98
C ILE A 42 16.90 -3.36 -16.37
N LYS A 43 16.47 -4.04 -17.44
CA LYS A 43 16.55 -3.58 -18.85
C LYS A 43 15.42 -4.20 -19.67
N VAL A 44 14.65 -3.39 -20.39
CA VAL A 44 13.76 -3.83 -21.48
C VAL A 44 14.39 -3.29 -22.76
N ALA A 45 14.58 -4.12 -23.78
CA ALA A 45 15.03 -3.64 -25.08
C ALA A 45 14.02 -2.63 -25.62
N GLN A 46 14.50 -1.52 -26.18
CA GLN A 46 13.69 -0.42 -26.73
C GLN A 46 12.68 -0.91 -27.77
N SER A 47 11.48 -1.32 -27.36
CA SER A 47 10.43 -1.70 -28.29
C SER A 47 9.03 -1.39 -27.76
N ALA A 48 8.86 -0.15 -27.30
CA ALA A 48 7.59 0.56 -27.33
C ALA A 48 7.92 2.05 -27.23
N SER A 49 7.42 2.83 -28.19
CA SER A 49 7.64 4.28 -28.32
C SER A 49 7.40 5.03 -27.00
N ASP A 50 8.28 5.99 -26.70
CA ASP A 50 8.22 7.02 -25.65
C ASP A 50 8.56 6.64 -24.19
N ILE A 51 8.83 5.38 -23.87
CA ILE A 51 9.31 4.99 -22.53
C ILE A 51 10.85 5.00 -22.50
N ARG A 52 11.44 5.93 -21.74
CA ARG A 52 12.88 5.90 -21.47
C ARG A 52 13.17 4.93 -20.33
N LEU A 53 13.94 3.89 -20.60
CA LEU A 53 14.62 3.16 -19.53
C LEU A 53 15.74 4.03 -18.97
N ALA A 54 15.37 4.84 -17.99
CA ALA A 54 16.32 5.46 -17.09
C ALA A 54 16.49 4.56 -15.87
N ASN A 55 17.60 4.72 -15.15
CA ASN A 55 17.64 4.25 -13.77
C ASN A 55 16.54 5.02 -13.05
N VAL A 56 15.38 4.42 -12.80
CA VAL A 56 14.30 5.10 -12.08
C VAL A 56 14.73 5.51 -10.65
N ASN A 57 15.87 4.98 -10.18
CA ASN A 57 16.66 5.46 -9.04
C ASN A 57 17.05 6.94 -9.10
N GLU A 58 17.16 7.49 -10.31
CA GLU A 58 17.39 8.90 -10.57
C GLU A 58 16.07 9.67 -10.56
N ALA A 59 14.92 9.02 -10.73
CA ALA A 59 13.61 9.68 -10.68
C ALA A 59 13.09 9.82 -9.24
N VAL A 60 13.10 8.71 -8.50
CA VAL A 60 12.54 8.63 -7.15
C VAL A 60 13.43 7.83 -6.21
N GLU A 61 13.23 8.08 -4.93
CA GLU A 61 13.83 7.34 -3.82
C GLU A 61 12.74 6.90 -2.85
N ILE A 62 12.79 5.65 -2.38
CA ILE A 62 11.93 5.20 -1.28
C ILE A 62 12.44 5.79 0.03
N VAL A 63 11.62 6.59 0.68
CA VAL A 63 11.92 7.17 2.00
C VAL A 63 11.57 6.18 3.11
N ASP A 64 10.38 5.59 3.02
CA ASP A 64 9.88 4.64 4.01
C ASP A 64 8.84 3.69 3.39
N ILE A 65 8.70 2.50 3.99
CA ILE A 65 7.68 1.52 3.63
C ILE A 65 6.96 1.16 4.92
N LYS A 66 5.65 1.38 4.94
CA LYS A 66 4.83 1.15 6.13
C LYS A 66 3.74 0.13 5.88
N VAL A 67 3.39 -0.58 6.93
CA VAL A 67 2.11 -1.29 7.03
C VAL A 67 1.38 -0.74 8.24
N VAL A 68 0.26 -0.07 7.99
CA VAL A 68 -0.44 0.76 8.97
C VAL A 68 0.53 1.85 9.46
N ASP A 69 0.96 1.82 10.71
CA ASP A 69 1.84 2.85 11.29
C ASP A 69 3.27 2.36 11.53
N ALA A 70 3.57 1.09 11.20
CA ALA A 70 4.88 0.49 11.44
C ALA A 70 5.72 0.44 10.16
N SER A 71 6.94 0.99 10.22
CA SER A 71 7.93 0.83 9.17
C SER A 71 8.41 -0.62 9.09
N ILE A 72 8.50 -1.15 7.87
CA ILE A 72 8.94 -2.53 7.61
C ILE A 72 10.27 -2.55 6.85
N ILE A 73 10.93 -3.70 6.86
CA ILE A 73 12.15 -3.94 6.10
C ILE A 73 11.85 -4.94 4.98
N VAL A 74 12.17 -4.59 3.73
CA VAL A 74 11.98 -5.47 2.58
C VAL A 74 12.82 -6.74 2.76
N GLY A 75 12.22 -7.90 2.51
CA GLY A 75 12.84 -9.21 2.69
C GLY A 75 12.83 -9.71 4.14
N ARG A 76 12.26 -8.97 5.09
CA ARG A 76 12.04 -9.44 6.47
C ARG A 76 10.54 -9.63 6.74
N SER A 77 10.19 -10.73 7.39
CA SER A 77 8.81 -10.97 7.81
C SER A 77 8.39 -9.99 8.92
N PHE A 78 7.11 -9.69 8.97
CA PHE A 78 6.48 -8.88 10.02
C PHE A 78 5.09 -9.41 10.34
N LEU A 79 4.61 -9.18 11.57
CA LEU A 79 3.30 -9.61 12.00
C LEU A 79 2.22 -8.60 11.59
N ALA A 80 1.21 -9.05 10.86
CA ALA A 80 0.04 -8.23 10.54
C ALA A 80 -1.23 -9.07 10.34
N GLY A 81 -2.38 -8.42 10.46
CA GLY A 81 -3.70 -9.03 10.21
C GLY A 81 -3.93 -9.37 8.73
N ASP A 82 -5.13 -9.81 8.39
CA ASP A 82 -5.48 -10.25 7.03
C ASP A 82 -5.61 -9.10 6.02
N ASP A 83 -6.10 -7.94 6.47
CA ASP A 83 -6.26 -6.75 5.61
C ASP A 83 -5.00 -5.85 5.57
N TRP A 84 -3.82 -6.40 5.88
CA TRP A 84 -2.56 -5.63 5.99
C TRP A 84 -2.22 -4.83 4.72
N LEU A 85 -2.59 -5.33 3.54
CA LEU A 85 -2.40 -4.63 2.26
C LEU A 85 -3.12 -3.29 2.20
N ARG A 86 -4.24 -3.12 2.91
CA ARG A 86 -4.96 -1.83 2.99
C ARG A 86 -4.10 -0.74 3.63
N GLY A 87 -3.30 -1.13 4.62
CA GLY A 87 -2.39 -0.24 5.33
C GLY A 87 -1.00 -0.15 4.70
N LEU A 88 -0.73 -0.86 3.60
CA LEU A 88 0.56 -0.79 2.93
C LEU A 88 0.74 0.57 2.24
N SER A 89 1.81 1.28 2.58
CA SER A 89 2.19 2.51 1.90
C SER A 89 3.69 2.60 1.61
N PHE A 90 4.01 3.27 0.51
CA PHE A 90 5.36 3.61 0.11
C PHE A 90 5.48 5.12 0.08
N LYS A 91 6.27 5.67 1.01
CA LYS A 91 6.64 7.07 0.99
C LYS A 91 7.83 7.24 0.05
N MET A 92 7.69 8.10 -0.95
CA MET A 92 8.68 8.32 -1.98
C MET A 92 9.08 9.79 -2.02
N LYS A 93 10.30 10.06 -2.50
CA LYS A 93 10.82 11.40 -2.75
C LYS A 93 11.18 11.57 -4.22
N ASN A 94 10.79 12.68 -4.81
CA ASN A 94 11.24 13.06 -6.15
C ASN A 94 12.69 13.55 -6.10
N VAL A 95 13.58 12.87 -6.82
CA VAL A 95 15.03 13.15 -6.87
C VAL A 95 15.52 13.46 -8.28
N SER A 96 14.59 13.58 -9.23
CA SER A 96 14.84 13.72 -10.68
C SER A 96 15.30 15.10 -11.15
N GLY A 97 15.12 16.13 -10.32
CA GLY A 97 15.22 17.52 -10.77
C GLY A 97 14.08 17.98 -11.69
N ARG A 98 13.08 17.13 -11.95
CA ARG A 98 11.93 17.36 -12.84
C ARG A 98 10.62 17.22 -12.06
N SER A 99 9.53 17.81 -12.55
CA SER A 99 8.22 17.65 -11.90
C SER A 99 7.61 16.29 -12.25
N ILE A 100 7.15 15.55 -11.24
CA ILE A 100 6.43 14.28 -11.44
C ILE A 100 4.93 14.55 -11.38
N ILE A 101 4.21 14.14 -12.41
CA ILE A 101 2.75 14.26 -12.48
C ILE A 101 2.04 12.93 -12.20
N GLY A 102 2.75 11.79 -12.25
CA GLY A 102 2.18 10.49 -11.97
C GLY A 102 3.22 9.43 -11.61
N ALA A 103 2.84 8.44 -10.82
CA ALA A 103 3.66 7.30 -10.46
C ALA A 103 2.81 6.05 -10.23
N ARG A 104 3.28 4.89 -10.69
CA ARG A 104 2.64 3.59 -10.53
C ARG A 104 3.65 2.53 -10.16
N LEU A 105 3.55 1.95 -8.97
CA LEU A 105 4.36 0.83 -8.52
C LEU A 105 3.55 -0.46 -8.58
N SER A 106 3.98 -1.43 -9.38
CA SER A 106 3.30 -2.72 -9.50
C SER A 106 3.80 -3.74 -8.49
N PHE A 107 2.92 -4.67 -8.12
CA PHE A 107 3.16 -5.77 -7.19
C PHE A 107 2.59 -7.04 -7.78
N SER A 108 3.25 -8.17 -7.54
CA SER A 108 2.69 -9.49 -7.82
C SER A 108 2.28 -10.19 -6.52
N LEU A 109 1.32 -11.11 -6.64
CA LEU A 109 0.81 -11.95 -5.57
C LEU A 109 1.26 -13.40 -5.86
N PRO A 110 2.46 -13.83 -5.40
CA PRO A 110 3.03 -15.12 -5.79
C PRO A 110 2.14 -16.32 -5.46
N GLU A 111 1.36 -16.21 -4.39
CA GLU A 111 0.44 -17.26 -3.91
C GLU A 111 -0.73 -17.51 -4.88
N THR A 112 -1.01 -16.59 -5.81
CA THR A 112 -2.07 -16.72 -6.82
C THR A 112 -1.60 -17.37 -8.13
N ARG A 113 -0.31 -17.72 -8.24
CA ARG A 113 0.31 -18.15 -9.49
C ARG A 113 -0.21 -19.52 -9.93
N VAL A 114 -0.75 -19.58 -11.14
CA VAL A 114 -1.10 -20.81 -11.86
C VAL A 114 -0.44 -20.73 -13.24
N ASP A 115 0.32 -21.76 -13.63
CA ASP A 115 0.97 -21.86 -14.95
C ASP A 115 1.73 -20.59 -15.40
N ASN A 116 2.57 -20.05 -14.52
CA ASN A 116 3.35 -18.81 -14.70
C ASN A 116 2.56 -17.50 -14.75
N ASN A 117 1.23 -17.53 -14.66
CA ASN A 117 0.40 -16.34 -14.55
C ASN A 117 -0.01 -16.13 -13.09
N GLY A 118 0.45 -15.05 -12.48
CA GLY A 118 0.01 -14.60 -11.16
C GLY A 118 -0.86 -13.35 -11.26
N LEU A 119 -1.73 -13.16 -10.28
CA LEU A 119 -2.41 -11.88 -10.08
C LEU A 119 -1.43 -10.84 -9.52
N GLY A 120 -1.78 -9.58 -9.69
CA GLY A 120 -1.03 -8.45 -9.17
C GLY A 120 -1.93 -7.25 -8.94
N PHE A 121 -1.33 -6.19 -8.43
CA PHE A 121 -1.96 -4.89 -8.25
C PHE A 121 -0.94 -3.78 -8.44
N SER A 122 -1.38 -2.53 -8.43
CA SER A 122 -0.49 -1.38 -8.40
C SER A 122 -0.94 -0.39 -7.34
N LEU A 123 0.04 0.29 -6.75
CA LEU A 123 -0.19 1.51 -5.97
C LEU A 123 0.13 2.71 -6.87
N GLU A 124 -0.75 3.70 -6.85
CA GLU A 124 -0.81 4.72 -7.88
C GLU A 124 -0.95 6.12 -7.28
N TYR A 125 -0.35 7.10 -7.93
CA TYR A 125 -0.44 8.52 -7.59
C TYR A 125 -0.46 9.36 -8.88
N GLY A 126 -1.22 10.45 -8.88
CA GLY A 126 -1.17 11.45 -9.96
C GLY A 126 -1.92 11.07 -11.26
N ARG A 127 -1.65 11.84 -12.32
CA ARG A 127 -2.53 12.07 -13.49
C ARG A 127 -2.57 10.89 -14.43
N GLY A 128 -3.78 10.53 -14.86
CA GLY A 128 -4.02 9.37 -15.72
C GLY A 128 -3.97 8.03 -14.98
N GLU A 129 -3.86 8.06 -13.66
CA GLU A 129 -3.89 6.88 -12.82
C GLU A 129 -5.28 6.63 -12.21
N SER A 130 -5.55 5.39 -11.81
CA SER A 130 -6.81 4.96 -11.20
C SER A 130 -6.92 5.38 -9.72
N THR A 131 -6.42 6.55 -9.36
CA THR A 131 -6.44 7.10 -7.99
C THR A 131 -7.82 7.52 -7.52
N GLY A 132 -8.80 7.58 -8.42
CA GLY A 132 -10.14 8.08 -8.12
C GLY A 132 -10.21 9.58 -7.83
N ILE A 133 -9.09 10.30 -7.95
CA ILE A 133 -9.01 11.76 -7.86
C ILE A 133 -9.07 12.32 -9.29
N PRO A 134 -9.89 13.33 -9.59
CA PRO A 134 -9.85 14.05 -10.87
C PRO A 134 -8.44 14.52 -11.24
N SER A 135 -8.08 14.45 -12.51
CA SER A 135 -6.71 14.72 -13.00
C SER A 135 -6.23 16.16 -12.70
N ASP A 136 -7.15 17.11 -12.68
CA ASP A 136 -6.94 18.53 -12.37
C ASP A 136 -6.72 18.81 -10.88
N GLU A 137 -7.24 17.96 -9.99
CA GLU A 137 -7.06 18.08 -8.53
C GLU A 137 -5.78 17.41 -8.02
N GLN A 138 -5.10 16.66 -8.88
CA GLN A 138 -3.91 15.92 -8.47
C GLN A 138 -2.69 16.82 -8.42
N LYS A 139 -2.05 16.81 -7.25
CA LYS A 139 -0.85 17.58 -6.98
C LYS A 139 0.31 17.10 -7.86
N VAL A 140 1.02 18.06 -8.45
CA VAL A 140 2.32 17.84 -9.08
C VAL A 140 3.38 17.74 -7.99
N VAL A 141 4.24 16.73 -8.06
CA VAL A 141 5.35 16.54 -7.12
C VAL A 141 6.58 17.25 -7.66
N LEU A 142 6.95 18.35 -7.02
CA LEU A 142 8.13 19.13 -7.40
C LEU A 142 9.43 18.43 -6.98
N PRO A 143 10.59 18.82 -7.54
CA PRO A 143 11.87 18.27 -7.11
C PRO A 143 12.07 18.36 -5.59
N ASN A 144 12.56 17.28 -4.99
CA ASN A 144 12.74 17.08 -3.54
C ASN A 144 11.46 16.97 -2.70
N GLU A 145 10.27 17.11 -3.27
CA GLU A 145 9.03 16.83 -2.55
C GLU A 145 8.83 15.33 -2.34
N GLU A 146 8.11 15.02 -1.28
CA GLU A 146 7.69 13.66 -0.94
C GLU A 146 6.22 13.44 -1.30
N PHE A 147 5.89 12.20 -1.65
CA PHE A 147 4.54 11.75 -1.94
C PHE A 147 4.35 10.31 -1.43
N GLU A 148 3.11 9.87 -1.33
CA GLU A 148 2.77 8.53 -0.82
C GLU A 148 2.00 7.74 -1.88
N LEU A 149 2.46 6.53 -2.16
CA LEU A 149 1.70 5.50 -2.87
C LEU A 149 1.00 4.61 -1.84
N ARG A 150 -0.33 4.56 -1.89
CA ARG A 150 -1.14 3.66 -1.06
C ARG A 150 -2.47 3.39 -1.75
N PHE A 151 -3.17 2.36 -1.29
CA PHE A 151 -4.56 2.20 -1.68
C PHE A 151 -5.42 3.32 -1.09
N ASN A 152 -6.37 3.82 -1.88
CA ASN A 152 -7.61 4.33 -1.30
C ASN A 152 -8.63 3.20 -1.09
N ASP A 153 -9.67 3.46 -0.31
CA ASP A 153 -10.69 2.44 0.02
C ASP A 153 -11.35 1.83 -1.22
N ARG A 154 -11.61 2.62 -2.26
CA ARG A 154 -12.23 2.14 -3.50
C ARG A 154 -11.30 1.23 -4.29
N GLN A 155 -10.02 1.58 -4.41
CA GLN A 155 -9.01 0.77 -5.08
C GLN A 155 -8.81 -0.55 -4.33
N TYR A 156 -8.73 -0.50 -3.00
CA TYR A 156 -8.58 -1.69 -2.16
C TYR A 156 -9.77 -2.64 -2.31
N GLN A 157 -11.00 -2.11 -2.23
CA GLN A 157 -12.21 -2.91 -2.38
C GLN A 157 -12.30 -3.57 -3.76
N ARG A 158 -12.03 -2.83 -4.84
CA ARG A 158 -11.98 -3.38 -6.20
C ARG A 158 -10.91 -4.46 -6.36
N HIS A 159 -9.74 -4.26 -5.74
CA HIS A 159 -8.68 -5.25 -5.76
C HIS A 159 -9.11 -6.55 -5.06
N ARG A 160 -9.75 -6.44 -3.89
CA ARG A 160 -10.31 -7.58 -3.17
C ARG A 160 -11.34 -8.36 -4.00
N GLU A 161 -12.24 -7.65 -4.67
CA GLU A 161 -13.24 -8.27 -5.57
C GLU A 161 -12.56 -8.95 -6.77
N PHE A 162 -11.58 -8.29 -7.39
CA PHE A 162 -10.81 -8.83 -8.51
C PHE A 162 -10.06 -10.11 -8.13
N VAL A 163 -9.46 -10.16 -6.93
CA VAL A 163 -8.80 -11.34 -6.40
C VAL A 163 -9.82 -12.45 -6.13
N ALA A 164 -10.91 -12.14 -5.42
CA ALA A 164 -11.89 -13.14 -4.99
C ALA A 164 -12.57 -13.84 -6.18
N THR A 165 -12.67 -13.17 -7.33
CA THR A 165 -13.21 -13.75 -8.57
C THR A 165 -12.22 -14.65 -9.31
N ARG A 166 -10.92 -14.57 -9.03
CA ARG A 166 -9.85 -15.28 -9.76
C ARG A 166 -9.02 -16.23 -8.89
N SER A 167 -9.21 -16.19 -7.58
CA SER A 167 -8.48 -17.01 -6.62
C SER A 167 -9.39 -17.45 -5.48
N LYS A 168 -9.06 -18.59 -4.89
CA LYS A 168 -9.69 -19.08 -3.65
C LYS A 168 -9.04 -18.45 -2.39
N LEU A 169 -7.95 -17.70 -2.56
CA LEU A 169 -7.27 -17.03 -1.47
C LEU A 169 -8.12 -15.89 -0.93
N LYS A 170 -8.27 -15.88 0.39
CA LYS A 170 -8.94 -14.80 1.13
C LYS A 170 -7.94 -13.76 1.63
N THR A 171 -6.68 -14.16 1.82
CA THR A 171 -5.62 -13.40 2.44
C THR A 171 -4.30 -13.73 1.74
N PHE A 172 -3.30 -12.87 1.92
CA PHE A 172 -1.98 -13.04 1.32
C PHE A 172 -0.91 -12.95 2.39
N SER A 173 0.02 -13.90 2.41
CA SER A 173 1.21 -13.81 3.24
C SER A 173 2.31 -12.99 2.57
N LYS A 174 2.29 -12.86 1.25
CA LYS A 174 3.45 -12.35 0.52
C LYS A 174 3.10 -11.52 -0.70
N ILE A 175 3.85 -10.43 -0.91
CA ILE A 175 3.87 -9.67 -2.17
C ILE A 175 5.30 -9.47 -2.66
N THR A 176 5.45 -9.34 -3.98
CA THR A 176 6.73 -9.00 -4.61
C THR A 176 6.63 -7.64 -5.31
N ILE A 177 7.54 -6.73 -4.99
CA ILE A 177 7.66 -5.40 -5.61
C ILE A 177 8.14 -5.59 -7.04
N GLY A 178 7.40 -5.02 -7.98
CA GLY A 178 7.66 -5.08 -9.42
C GLY A 178 8.16 -3.77 -9.98
N THR A 179 7.53 -3.33 -11.06
CA THR A 179 7.95 -2.19 -11.87
C THR A 179 7.36 -0.90 -11.34
N LEU A 180 8.19 0.13 -11.21
CA LEU A 180 7.77 1.51 -11.07
C LEU A 180 7.73 2.20 -12.43
N PHE A 181 6.63 2.89 -12.72
CA PHE A 181 6.52 3.87 -13.78
C PHE A 181 6.43 5.27 -13.15
N VAL A 182 7.16 6.24 -13.72
CA VAL A 182 7.13 7.65 -13.32
C VAL A 182 6.82 8.49 -14.55
N LYS A 183 5.77 9.30 -14.48
CA LYS A 183 5.34 10.22 -15.53
C LYS A 183 5.71 11.65 -15.16
N PHE A 184 6.40 12.34 -16.06
CA PHE A 184 6.82 13.74 -15.89
C PHE A 184 5.84 14.71 -16.55
N ASP A 185 5.98 15.99 -16.22
CA ASP A 185 5.16 17.09 -16.76
C ASP A 185 5.27 17.30 -18.28
N ASP A 186 6.39 16.88 -18.88
CA ASP A 186 6.57 16.82 -20.34
C ASP A 186 5.98 15.54 -20.98
N GLU A 187 5.16 14.80 -20.24
CA GLU A 187 4.54 13.53 -20.62
C GLU A 187 5.51 12.35 -20.83
N SER A 188 6.83 12.54 -20.65
CA SER A 188 7.79 11.44 -20.71
C SER A 188 7.57 10.45 -19.56
N ILE A 189 7.80 9.16 -19.84
CA ILE A 189 7.65 8.09 -18.85
C ILE A 189 8.98 7.38 -18.65
N TRP A 190 9.39 7.26 -17.39
CA TRP A 190 10.52 6.41 -16.99
C TRP A 190 9.99 5.16 -16.30
N ALA A 191 10.64 4.02 -16.55
CA ALA A 191 10.26 2.75 -15.93
C ALA A 191 11.48 1.97 -15.42
N GLY A 192 11.34 1.31 -14.27
CA GLY A 192 12.38 0.44 -13.71
C GLY A 192 11.87 -0.44 -12.59
N GLY A 193 12.53 -1.58 -12.34
CA GLY A 193 12.10 -2.55 -11.31
C GLY A 193 13.01 -2.62 -10.07
N CYS A 194 14.09 -1.85 -10.02
CA CYS A 194 15.05 -1.89 -8.92
C CYS A 194 15.24 -0.47 -8.37
N LEU A 195 14.68 -0.20 -7.18
CA LEU A 195 14.65 1.13 -6.56
C LEU A 195 15.70 1.26 -5.45
N ARG A 196 16.30 2.46 -5.32
CA ARG A 196 17.06 2.86 -4.15
C ARG A 196 16.13 3.33 -3.03
N ALA A 197 16.54 3.08 -1.79
CA ALA A 197 15.85 3.53 -0.60
C ALA A 197 16.83 4.27 0.32
N SER A 198 16.31 5.25 1.07
CA SER A 198 17.10 6.01 2.03
C SER A 198 17.70 5.11 3.11
N ALA A 199 16.95 4.08 3.52
CA ALA A 199 17.49 2.96 4.30
C ALA A 199 18.09 1.91 3.33
N PRO A 200 19.41 1.67 3.34
CA PRO A 200 20.04 0.75 2.39
C PRO A 200 19.46 -0.67 2.41
N ALA A 201 18.99 -1.14 3.57
CA ALA A 201 18.36 -2.45 3.73
C ALA A 201 17.04 -2.62 2.92
N ASN A 202 16.40 -1.51 2.54
CA ASN A 202 15.19 -1.52 1.70
C ASN A 202 15.49 -1.32 0.22
N SER A 203 16.74 -1.00 -0.13
CA SER A 203 17.12 -0.85 -1.53
C SER A 203 17.06 -2.19 -2.24
N CYS A 204 16.65 -2.15 -3.51
CA CYS A 204 16.80 -3.30 -4.38
C CYS A 204 18.30 -3.56 -4.60
N HIS A 205 18.69 -4.82 -4.41
CA HIS A 205 19.99 -5.32 -4.82
C HIS A 205 19.76 -6.21 -6.04
N ALA A 206 20.30 -5.81 -7.19
CA ALA A 206 20.29 -6.68 -8.34
C ALA A 206 20.92 -8.04 -7.95
N PRO A 207 20.36 -9.17 -8.41
CA PRO A 207 21.01 -10.47 -8.23
C PRO A 207 22.46 -10.35 -8.71
N LYS A 208 23.40 -10.84 -7.89
CA LYS A 208 24.78 -11.02 -8.37
C LYS A 208 24.71 -12.11 -9.44
N GLU A 209 25.07 -11.77 -10.67
CA GLU A 209 25.27 -12.74 -11.75
C GLU A 209 26.34 -13.78 -11.36
#